data_AF-A0A3D1UWF9-F1
#
_entry.id   AF-A0A3D1UWF9-F1
#
_cell.length_a   1.000
_cell.length_b   1.000
_cell.length_c   1.000
_cell.angle_alpha   90.00
_cell.angle_beta   90.00
_cell.angle_gamma   90.00
#
_symmetry.space_group_name_H-M   'P 1'
#
loop_
_entity.id
_entity.type
_entity.pdbx_description
1 polymer ?
#
loop_
_entity_poly.entity_id
_entity_poly.type
_entity_poly.pdbx_seq_one_letter_code
_entity_poly.pdbx_strand_id
1 'polypeptide(L)' 'MEATEIRMKKGEPIDRALRRLKKKLDKEGTLKELRNRRHFEKPSEKKRRSQRRRG' A
#
# COMPACT_ATOMS: atom_id res chain seq x y z
N MET A 1 2.30 -12.28 0.72
CA MET A 1 2.11 -11.17 -0.24
C MET A 1 1.10 -11.69 -1.23
N GLU A 2 -0.18 -11.38 -1.05
CA GLU A 2 -1.16 -11.67 -2.10
C GLU A 2 -1.00 -10.62 -3.20
N ALA A 3 -0.95 -11.06 -4.45
CA ALA A 3 -0.87 -10.13 -5.57
C ALA A 3 -2.17 -9.32 -5.64
N THR A 4 -2.05 -8.00 -5.70
CA THR A 4 -3.19 -7.09 -5.74
C THR A 4 -3.91 -7.18 -7.10
N GLU A 5 -4.83 -8.13 -7.26
CA GLU A 5 -5.60 -8.29 -8.50
C GLU A 5 -6.88 -7.42 -8.50
N ILE A 6 -7.26 -6.94 -9.69
CA ILE A 6 -8.56 -6.32 -9.95
C ILE A 6 -9.24 -7.05 -11.11
N ARG A 7 -10.47 -7.51 -10.89
CA ARG A 7 -11.28 -8.15 -11.93
C ARG A 7 -11.95 -7.07 -12.78
N MET A 8 -11.62 -7.02 -14.07
CA MET A 8 -12.30 -6.15 -15.03
C MET A 8 -13.60 -6.80 -15.53
N LYS A 9 -14.64 -5.99 -15.77
CA LYS A 9 -15.85 -6.43 -16.47
C LYS A 9 -15.69 -6.17 -17.97
N LYS A 10 -16.27 -7.03 -18.83
CA LYS A 10 -16.28 -6.81 -20.29
C LYS A 10 -16.99 -5.48 -20.61
N GLY A 11 -16.29 -4.58 -21.30
CA GLY A 11 -16.78 -3.24 -21.66
C GLY A 11 -16.26 -2.10 -20.78
N GLU A 12 -15.43 -2.37 -19.78
CA GLU A 12 -14.83 -1.29 -18.98
C GLU A 12 -13.61 -0.66 -19.68
N PRO A 13 -13.50 0.68 -19.74
CA PRO A 13 -12.30 1.32 -20.25
C PRO A 13 -11.09 1.03 -19.36
N ILE A 14 -9.97 0.66 -19.99
CA ILE A 14 -8.71 0.26 -19.33
C ILE A 14 -8.23 1.31 -18.31
N ASP A 15 -8.40 2.61 -18.59
CA ASP A 15 -8.03 3.70 -17.67
C ASP A 15 -8.71 3.56 -16.30
N ARG A 16 -9.97 3.14 -16.28
CA ARG A 16 -10.75 3.01 -15.04
C ARG A 16 -10.26 1.83 -14.19
N ALA A 17 -9.82 0.75 -14.83
CA ALA A 17 -9.18 -0.37 -14.16
C ALA A 17 -7.82 0.04 -13.59
N LEU A 18 -6.97 0.72 -14.36
CA LEU A 18 -5.67 1.22 -13.90
C LEU A 18 -5.82 2.16 -12.69
N ARG A 19 -6.80 3.05 -12.69
CA ARG A 19 -7.10 3.91 -11.53
C ARG A 19 -7.49 3.13 -10.28
N ARG A 20 -8.28 2.07 -10.43
CA ARG A 20 -8.67 1.20 -9.30
C ARG A 20 -7.51 0.37 -8.78
N LEU A 21 -6.65 -0.14 -9.67
CA LEU A 21 -5.42 -0.83 -9.29
C LEU A 21 -4.53 0.09 -8.46
N LYS A 22 -4.28 1.31 -8.97
CA LYS A 22 -3.47 2.32 -8.28
C LYS A 22 -4.03 2.62 -6.88
N LYS A 23 -5.34 2.89 -6.76
CA LYS A 23 -5.99 3.08 -5.45
C LYS A 23 -5.84 1.88 -4.51
N LYS A 24 -5.94 0.65 -5.03
CA LYS A 24 -5.81 -0.57 -4.22
C LYS A 24 -4.37 -0.74 -3.71
N LEU A 25 -3.38 -0.47 -4.57
CA LEU A 25 -1.95 -0.45 -4.22
C LEU A 25 -1.62 0.63 -3.18
N ASP A 26 -2.17 1.83 -3.32
CA ASP A 26 -2.02 2.91 -2.33
C ASP A 26 -2.66 2.53 -0.99
N LYS A 27 -3.82 1.85 -1.02
CA LYS A 27 -4.54 1.41 0.19
C LYS A 27 -3.83 0.30 0.95
N GLU A 28 -3.24 -0.68 0.24
CA GLU A 28 -2.42 -1.70 0.89
C GLU A 28 -1.17 -1.11 1.54
N GLY A 29 -0.71 0.07 1.08
CA GLY A 29 0.49 0.69 1.63
C GLY A 29 1.75 -0.14 1.36
N THR A 30 1.73 -1.01 0.35
CA THR A 30 2.80 -1.94 -0.01
C THR A 30 4.13 -1.21 -0.21
N LEU A 31 4.10 -0.04 -0.87
CA LEU A 31 5.27 0.81 -1.05
C LEU A 31 5.81 1.36 0.28
N LYS A 32 4.92 1.69 1.22
CA LYS A 32 5.30 2.18 2.55
C LYS A 32 5.89 1.05 3.39
N GLU A 33 5.31 -0.15 3.30
CA GLU A 33 5.84 -1.32 3.98
C GLU A 33 7.22 -1.72 3.43
N LEU A 34 7.38 -1.76 2.10
CA LEU A 34 8.68 -1.98 1.45
C LEU A 34 9.71 -0.95 1.90
N ARG A 35 9.38 0.35 1.92
CA ARG A 35 10.28 1.40 2.43
C ARG A 35 10.66 1.18 3.89
N ASN A 36 9.72 0.75 4.72
CA ASN A 36 9.98 0.48 6.14
C ASN A 36 10.81 -0.78 6.37
N ARG A 37 10.75 -1.76 5.47
CA ARG A 37 11.51 -3.01 5.55
C ARG A 37 12.90 -2.94 4.90
N ARG A 38 13.19 -1.90 4.10
CA ARG A 38 14.50 -1.72 3.44
C ARG A 38 15.66 -1.56 4.41
N HIS A 39 15.40 -1.05 5.62
CA HIS A 39 16.42 -0.85 6.65
C HIS A 39 15.88 -1.36 7.99
N PHE A 40 16.78 -1.86 8.84
CA PHE A 40 16.43 -2.24 10.19
C PHE A 40 16.01 -1.02 11.02
N GLU A 41 14.73 -0.94 11.38
CA GLU A 41 14.19 0.08 12.29
C GLU A 41 14.18 -0.49 13.71
N LYS A 42 14.86 0.19 14.65
CA LYS A 42 14.84 -0.20 16.06
C LYS A 42 13.40 -0.22 16.59
N PRO A 43 13.05 -1.14 17.51
CA PRO A 43 11.68 -1.26 18.03
C PRO A 43 11.19 0.01 18.73
N SER A 44 12.09 0.80 19.33
CA SER A 44 11.79 2.11 19.90
C SER A 44 11.34 3.13 18.85
N GLU A 45 12.02 3.18 17.71
CA GLU A 45 11.69 4.06 16.58
C GLU A 45 10.34 3.68 15.96
N LYS A 46 10.07 2.38 15.84
CA LYS A 46 8.76 1.85 15.39
C LYS A 46 7.62 2.30 16.31
N LYS A 47 7.81 2.21 17.63
CA LYS A 47 6.84 2.68 18.64
C LYS A 47 6.61 4.19 18.53
N ARG A 48 7.69 4.98 18.43
CA ARG A 48 7.64 6.45 18.29
C ARG A 48 6.89 6.88 17.03
N ARG A 49 7.14 6.21 15.89
CA ARG A 49 6.42 6.44 14.63
C ARG A 49 4.93 6.09 14.74
N SER A 50 4.60 5.01 15.43
CA SER A 50 3.19 4.63 15.65
C SER A 50 2.45 5.62 16.55
N GLN A 51 3.12 6.17 17.57
CA GLN A 51 2.53 7.20 18.44
C GLN A 51 2.32 8.52 17.69
N ARG A 52 3.30 8.97 16.90
CA ARG A 52 3.17 10.17 16.04
C ARG A 52 2.04 10.09 15.01
N ARG A 53 1.62 8.88 14.63
CA ARG A 53 0.52 8.66 13.69
C ARG A 53 -0.87 8.69 14.33
N ARG A 54 -0.95 8.64 15.66
CA ARG A 54 -2.20 8.62 16.43
C ARG A 54 -2.58 9.98 17.02
N GLY A 55 -1.68 10.96 16.95
CA GLY A 55 -1.92 12.36 17.33
C GLY A 55 -2.28 13.21 16.13
#